data_AF-A0AAU2RW51-F1
#
_entry.id   AF-A0AAU2RW51-F1
#
_cell.length_a   1.000
_cell.length_b   1.000
_cell.length_c   1.000
_cell.angle_alpha   90.00
_cell.angle_beta   90.00
_cell.angle_gamma   90.00
#
_symmetry.space_group_name_H-M   'P 1'
#
loop_
_entity.id
_entity.type
_entity.pdbx_description
1 polymer ?
#
loop_
_entity_poly.entity_id
_entity_poly.type
_entity_poly.pdbx_seq_one_letter_code
_entity_poly.pdbx_strand_id
1 'polypeptide(L)'
;MSHDSTPPPMPGYTPPPAPGYLPPPQPPQRPNRTTTVLVAAAAAVVAAVLAAVVTARVGGDGEAEAAPTVTVTRTVPADSGDTVADTDSDEPTEEATAEEAGEDSYGFDDTIVYDNDVEISLSKFSRAVSSDYAAPENTPYAKFTIKIVNRSDKKVDASMMTVNCAYGDEGKEGEAIYDDGLDGLPDTSILAGRSLSVPWGCELPKGENFLQIEVAPDYESETSIFTGEVKK
;
A
#
# COMPACT_ATOMS: atom_id res chain seq x y z
N MET A 1 -54.30 -14.69 48.65
CA MET A 1 -53.74 -16.01 48.27
C MET A 1 -53.07 -15.81 46.93
N SER A 2 -51.75 -15.60 46.94
CA SER A 2 -50.94 -15.45 45.72
C SER A 2 -49.83 -16.47 45.85
N HIS A 3 -49.80 -17.44 44.93
CA HIS A 3 -48.87 -18.55 44.96
C HIS A 3 -47.54 -18.11 44.36
N ASP A 4 -46.49 -18.12 45.19
CA ASP A 4 -45.09 -18.05 44.78
C ASP A 4 -44.78 -19.35 44.00
N SER A 5 -44.50 -19.22 42.70
CA SER A 5 -44.11 -20.33 41.83
C SER A 5 -42.66 -20.13 41.43
N THR A 6 -41.75 -20.54 42.30
CA THR A 6 -40.34 -20.68 41.96
C THR A 6 -40.15 -22.00 41.20
N PRO A 7 -39.63 -22.01 39.96
CA PRO A 7 -39.34 -23.26 39.26
C PRO A 7 -38.16 -24.01 39.93
N PRO A 8 -38.13 -25.35 39.90
CA PRO A 8 -37.05 -26.12 40.50
C PRO A 8 -35.73 -25.93 39.73
N PRO A 9 -34.57 -26.05 40.40
CA PRO A 9 -33.27 -25.97 39.74
C PRO A 9 -33.08 -27.14 38.77
N MET A 10 -32.70 -26.82 37.54
CA MET A 10 -32.40 -27.81 36.50
C MET A 10 -31.15 -28.62 36.88
N PRO A 11 -31.13 -29.96 36.67
CA PRO A 11 -29.95 -30.76 36.88
C PRO A 11 -28.81 -30.33 35.95
N GLY A 12 -27.60 -30.20 36.52
CA GLY A 12 -26.41 -29.71 35.83
C GLY A 12 -26.07 -30.56 34.60
N TYR A 13 -26.03 -29.92 33.44
CA TYR A 13 -25.61 -30.52 32.18
C TYR A 13 -24.08 -30.42 32.10
N THR A 14 -23.36 -31.51 32.38
CA THR A 14 -21.93 -31.59 32.04
C THR A 14 -21.82 -31.97 30.56
N PRO A 15 -21.29 -31.11 29.69
CA PRO A 15 -21.11 -31.47 28.29
C PRO A 15 -20.12 -32.65 28.17
N PRO A 16 -20.32 -33.56 27.21
CA PRO A 16 -19.37 -34.65 26.96
C PRO A 16 -18.00 -34.07 26.55
N PRO A 17 -16.88 -34.72 26.90
CA PRO A 17 -15.56 -34.29 26.46
C PRO A 17 -15.50 -34.32 24.93
N ALA A 18 -15.09 -33.19 24.34
CA ALA A 18 -14.94 -33.08 22.89
C ALA A 18 -13.92 -34.13 22.39
N PRO A 19 -14.20 -34.84 21.27
CA PRO A 19 -13.21 -35.69 20.65
C PRO A 19 -12.03 -34.82 20.19
N GLY A 20 -10.82 -35.21 20.61
CA GLY A 20 -9.60 -34.48 20.27
C GLY A 20 -9.41 -34.41 18.77
N TYR A 21 -9.35 -33.19 18.23
CA TYR A 21 -8.94 -32.95 16.86
C TYR A 21 -7.42 -33.19 16.77
N LEU A 22 -7.03 -34.27 16.11
CA LEU A 22 -5.68 -34.39 15.58
C LEU A 22 -5.59 -33.49 14.34
N PRO A 23 -4.62 -32.56 14.26
CA PRO A 23 -4.41 -31.79 13.04
C PRO A 23 -4.09 -32.74 11.88
N PRO A 24 -4.57 -32.45 10.66
CA PRO A 24 -4.25 -33.26 9.49
C PRO A 24 -2.72 -33.25 9.25
N PRO A 25 -2.14 -34.35 8.75
CA PRO A 25 -0.73 -34.40 8.41
C PRO A 25 -0.41 -33.36 7.33
N GLN A 26 0.58 -32.50 7.59
CA GLN A 26 1.05 -31.52 6.62
C GLN A 26 1.63 -32.25 5.39
N PRO A 27 1.31 -31.83 4.15
CA PRO A 27 1.92 -32.39 2.96
C PRO A 27 3.44 -32.09 2.94
N PRO A 28 4.26 -32.99 2.39
CA PRO A 28 5.70 -32.80 2.36
C PRO A 28 6.05 -31.55 1.52
N GLN A 29 6.69 -30.57 2.16
CA GLN A 29 7.21 -29.39 1.48
C GLN A 29 8.27 -29.84 0.47
N ARG A 30 8.03 -29.53 -0.81
CA ARG A 30 9.01 -29.78 -1.87
C ARG A 30 10.14 -28.76 -1.76
N PRO A 31 11.41 -29.17 -1.84
CA PRO A 31 12.53 -28.23 -1.83
C PRO A 31 12.55 -27.39 -3.11
N ASN A 32 12.40 -26.08 -2.98
CA ASN A 32 12.53 -25.12 -4.08
C ASN A 32 13.99 -25.06 -4.53
N ARG A 33 14.30 -25.69 -5.65
CA ARG A 33 15.57 -25.53 -6.37
C ARG A 33 15.29 -24.97 -7.75
N THR A 34 15.24 -23.64 -7.87
CA THR A 34 15.52 -22.91 -9.13
C THR A 34 15.49 -21.40 -8.88
N THR A 35 16.54 -20.87 -8.28
CA THR A 35 16.77 -19.41 -8.20
C THR A 35 18.21 -19.14 -8.63
N THR A 36 18.58 -19.38 -9.90
CA THR A 36 19.94 -19.05 -10.37
C THR A 36 20.15 -18.88 -11.88
N VAL A 37 19.11 -18.73 -12.74
CA VAL A 37 19.38 -18.65 -14.21
C VAL A 37 18.63 -17.52 -14.99
N LEU A 38 17.88 -16.62 -14.36
CA LEU A 38 17.20 -15.53 -15.10
C LEU A 38 17.68 -14.12 -14.73
N VAL A 39 19.00 -13.94 -14.63
CA VAL A 39 19.65 -12.62 -14.66
C VAL A 39 20.67 -12.61 -15.80
N ALA A 40 20.19 -12.75 -17.05
CA ALA A 40 20.97 -12.52 -18.28
C ALA A 40 20.11 -12.67 -19.56
N ALA A 41 19.19 -11.72 -19.83
CA ALA A 41 18.56 -11.38 -21.14
C ALA A 41 17.18 -10.75 -20.86
N ALA A 42 16.75 -9.59 -21.36
CA ALA A 42 17.25 -8.76 -22.43
C ALA A 42 16.75 -7.32 -22.24
N ALA A 43 17.66 -6.42 -21.86
CA ALA A 43 17.52 -4.97 -22.00
C ALA A 43 17.73 -4.54 -23.47
N ALA A 44 16.86 -5.00 -24.39
CA ALA A 44 17.12 -4.88 -25.83
C ALA A 44 15.90 -4.56 -26.73
N VAL A 45 14.88 -3.83 -26.26
CA VAL A 45 13.71 -3.46 -27.11
C VAL A 45 13.35 -1.95 -27.09
N VAL A 46 14.02 -1.10 -26.31
CA VAL A 46 13.65 0.33 -26.21
C VAL A 46 14.35 1.24 -27.26
N ALA A 47 15.21 0.71 -28.12
CA ALA A 47 16.00 1.52 -29.07
C ALA A 47 15.42 1.67 -30.50
N ALA A 48 14.11 1.45 -30.73
CA ALA A 48 13.55 1.38 -32.09
C ALA A 48 12.35 2.31 -32.40
N VAL A 49 12.05 3.32 -31.59
CA VAL A 49 10.87 4.22 -31.82
C VAL A 49 11.21 5.71 -32.00
N LEU A 50 12.47 6.13 -31.82
CA LEU A 50 12.88 7.53 -32.04
C LEU A 50 13.54 7.78 -33.42
N ALA A 51 12.99 7.21 -34.49
CA ALA A 51 13.51 7.39 -35.86
C ALA A 51 12.47 7.84 -36.91
N ALA A 52 11.37 8.49 -36.50
CA ALA A 52 10.28 8.84 -37.43
C ALA A 52 9.77 10.30 -37.39
N VAL A 53 10.49 11.26 -36.79
CA VAL A 53 9.97 12.65 -36.66
C VAL A 53 10.86 13.76 -37.25
N VAL A 54 12.04 13.48 -37.83
CA VAL A 54 12.86 14.55 -38.47
C VAL A 54 13.41 14.14 -39.83
N THR A 55 12.55 13.96 -40.84
CA THR A 55 12.97 13.92 -42.25
C THR A 55 12.09 14.77 -43.16
N ALA A 56 11.66 15.92 -42.67
CA ALA A 56 11.26 17.00 -43.55
C ALA A 56 11.95 18.26 -43.03
N ARG A 57 12.97 18.74 -43.75
CA ARG A 57 13.26 20.15 -44.07
C ARG A 57 14.73 20.29 -44.51
N VAL A 58 14.87 20.54 -45.81
CA VAL A 58 15.88 21.39 -46.46
C VAL A 58 17.29 20.79 -46.65
N GLY A 59 17.65 20.63 -47.92
CA GLY A 59 18.98 20.24 -48.37
C GLY A 59 20.00 21.39 -48.38
N GLY A 60 21.27 20.99 -48.50
CA GLY A 60 22.42 21.86 -48.72
C GLY A 60 23.71 21.10 -48.43
N ASP A 61 24.45 20.78 -49.49
CA ASP A 61 25.83 20.25 -49.49
C ASP A 61 26.80 21.04 -48.59
N GLY A 62 27.72 20.34 -47.91
CA GLY A 62 28.99 20.94 -47.47
C GLY A 62 29.56 20.42 -46.15
N GLU A 63 30.65 19.67 -46.28
CA GLU A 63 31.81 19.54 -45.37
C GLU A 63 31.65 18.89 -43.97
N ALA A 64 32.57 17.96 -43.70
CA ALA A 64 32.75 17.28 -42.41
C ALA A 64 33.48 18.18 -41.40
N GLU A 65 32.93 18.32 -40.19
CA GLU A 65 33.64 18.91 -39.04
C GLU A 65 33.25 18.21 -37.72
N ALA A 66 34.13 18.34 -36.74
CA ALA A 66 34.42 17.44 -35.62
C ALA A 66 33.31 17.21 -34.57
N ALA A 67 33.41 16.06 -33.90
CA ALA A 67 32.56 15.61 -32.80
C ALA A 67 32.64 16.52 -31.55
N PRO A 68 31.53 16.76 -30.83
CA PRO A 68 31.58 17.46 -29.56
C PRO A 68 32.09 16.55 -28.44
N THR A 69 33.14 17.01 -27.76
CA THR A 69 33.64 16.51 -26.47
C THR A 69 32.75 17.05 -25.37
N VAL A 70 32.28 16.21 -24.43
CA VAL A 70 31.67 16.68 -23.17
C VAL A 70 32.51 16.17 -22.00
N THR A 71 33.20 17.13 -21.38
CA THR A 71 34.00 17.02 -20.17
C THR A 71 33.08 16.99 -18.95
N VAL A 72 33.25 16.01 -18.06
CA VAL A 72 32.61 16.01 -16.72
C VAL A 72 33.66 16.45 -15.70
N THR A 73 33.49 17.64 -15.14
CA THR A 73 34.35 18.20 -14.09
C THR A 73 33.97 17.58 -12.74
N ARG A 74 34.92 16.88 -12.10
CA ARG A 74 34.83 16.41 -10.71
C ARG A 74 35.53 17.41 -9.80
N THR A 75 34.78 18.06 -8.90
CA THR A 75 35.35 18.95 -7.90
C THR A 75 35.43 18.22 -6.56
N VAL A 76 36.66 17.92 -6.12
CA VAL A 76 37.00 17.56 -4.75
C VAL A 76 38.10 18.53 -4.32
N PRO A 77 38.02 19.12 -3.12
CA PRO A 77 39.22 19.47 -2.40
C PRO A 77 39.28 18.70 -1.09
N ALA A 78 40.38 17.97 -0.92
CA ALA A 78 40.95 17.65 0.37
C ALA A 78 42.30 18.36 0.42
N ASP A 79 42.61 19.11 1.49
CA ASP A 79 43.78 18.84 2.34
C ASP A 79 43.80 19.71 3.62
N SER A 80 44.46 19.12 4.61
CA SER A 80 44.87 19.41 5.99
C SER A 80 45.12 20.84 6.51
N GLY A 81 44.91 21.02 7.84
CA GLY A 81 45.96 21.59 8.72
C GLY A 81 45.63 22.71 9.74
N ASP A 82 45.28 22.29 10.97
CA ASP A 82 45.72 22.79 12.31
C ASP A 82 45.26 24.12 12.99
N THR A 83 44.77 23.91 14.24
CA THR A 83 44.83 24.66 15.54
C THR A 83 44.09 25.99 15.90
N VAL A 84 43.20 25.84 16.91
CA VAL A 84 42.97 26.62 18.18
C VAL A 84 41.76 27.60 18.32
N ALA A 85 40.87 27.20 19.26
CA ALA A 85 40.11 27.93 20.30
C ALA A 85 38.79 28.71 20.04
N ASP A 86 37.74 28.15 20.65
CA ASP A 86 36.77 28.72 21.63
C ASP A 86 35.51 29.49 21.19
N THR A 87 34.44 29.14 21.93
CA THR A 87 33.24 29.90 22.31
C THR A 87 31.97 29.78 21.44
N ASP A 88 31.09 28.91 21.94
CA ASP A 88 29.66 29.13 22.31
C ASP A 88 28.60 29.64 21.31
N SER A 89 27.41 29.02 21.46
CA SER A 89 26.07 29.46 21.04
C SER A 89 25.73 29.50 19.54
N ASP A 90 24.94 28.53 19.08
CA ASP A 90 23.48 28.67 18.88
C ASP A 90 22.96 27.49 18.03
N GLU A 91 21.87 26.86 18.48
CA GLU A 91 21.08 25.94 17.66
C GLU A 91 20.50 26.67 16.43
N PRO A 92 20.16 25.92 15.37
CA PRO A 92 18.73 25.71 15.20
C PRO A 92 18.41 24.27 14.81
N THR A 93 17.51 23.69 15.60
CA THR A 93 16.32 22.94 15.20
C THR A 93 16.27 22.48 13.74
N GLU A 94 16.59 21.20 13.50
CA GLU A 94 16.04 20.47 12.37
C GLU A 94 15.07 19.41 12.89
N GLU A 95 13.91 19.44 12.26
CA GLU A 95 12.71 18.69 12.55
C GLU A 95 12.99 17.19 12.61
N ALA A 96 12.49 16.55 13.67
CA ALA A 96 12.48 15.11 13.79
C ALA A 96 11.76 14.52 12.57
N THR A 97 12.57 14.01 11.64
CA THR A 97 12.11 13.13 10.58
C THR A 97 11.48 11.93 11.28
N ALA A 98 10.20 11.70 11.02
CA ALA A 98 9.54 10.47 11.42
C ALA A 98 10.42 9.29 10.98
N GLU A 99 10.80 8.44 11.93
CA GLU A 99 11.57 7.23 11.68
C GLU A 99 10.95 6.47 10.51
N GLU A 100 11.81 6.08 9.56
CA GLU A 100 11.45 5.20 8.45
C GLU A 100 10.70 3.98 8.99
N ALA A 101 9.41 3.90 8.64
CA ALA A 101 8.74 2.62 8.57
C ALA A 101 9.59 1.74 7.64
N GLY A 102 9.98 0.56 8.12
CA GLY A 102 10.99 -0.30 7.49
C GLY A 102 10.71 -0.60 6.02
N GLU A 103 11.74 -1.14 5.36
CA GLU A 103 11.95 -1.34 3.91
C GLU A 103 10.81 -2.00 3.09
N ASP A 104 9.66 -2.31 3.71
CA ASP A 104 8.50 -3.03 3.15
C ASP A 104 7.18 -2.20 3.17
N SER A 105 7.24 -0.88 3.35
CA SER A 105 6.05 0.00 3.35
C SER A 105 6.04 1.02 2.20
N TYR A 106 4.85 1.40 1.76
CA TYR A 106 4.61 2.32 0.65
C TYR A 106 3.95 3.62 1.13
N GLY A 107 4.23 4.73 0.47
CA GLY A 107 3.53 5.98 0.69
C GLY A 107 2.14 5.99 0.03
N PHE A 108 1.26 6.88 0.48
CA PHE A 108 -0.10 7.01 -0.10
C PHE A 108 -0.15 7.40 -1.57
N ASP A 109 0.93 7.97 -2.12
CA ASP A 109 1.03 8.36 -3.54
C ASP A 109 1.66 7.26 -4.42
N ASP A 110 2.08 6.14 -3.83
CA ASP A 110 2.70 5.04 -4.55
C ASP A 110 1.67 4.18 -5.30
N THR A 111 2.17 3.47 -6.31
CA THR A 111 1.40 2.48 -7.07
C THR A 111 2.10 1.15 -7.02
N ILE A 112 1.39 0.13 -6.58
CA ILE A 112 1.93 -1.21 -6.38
C ILE A 112 1.41 -2.13 -7.46
N VAL A 113 2.29 -2.98 -7.97
CA VAL A 113 1.97 -4.03 -8.94
C VAL A 113 2.18 -5.37 -8.24
N TYR A 114 1.11 -6.16 -8.17
CA TYR A 114 1.13 -7.49 -7.59
C TYR A 114 1.56 -8.53 -8.63
N ASP A 115 2.01 -9.70 -8.19
CA ASP A 115 2.45 -10.82 -9.04
C ASP A 115 1.38 -11.32 -10.03
N ASN A 116 0.10 -11.06 -9.74
CA ASN A 116 -1.04 -11.40 -10.59
C ASN A 116 -1.36 -10.31 -11.65
N ASP A 117 -0.46 -9.33 -11.85
CA ASP A 117 -0.61 -8.18 -12.74
C ASP A 117 -1.80 -7.25 -12.38
N VAL A 118 -2.23 -7.25 -11.12
CA VAL A 118 -3.14 -6.24 -10.59
C VAL A 118 -2.32 -5.07 -10.07
N GLU A 119 -2.73 -3.84 -10.41
CA GLU A 119 -2.15 -2.64 -9.81
C GLU A 119 -3.13 -1.98 -8.86
N ILE A 120 -2.61 -1.52 -7.73
CA ILE A 120 -3.36 -0.77 -6.72
C ILE A 120 -2.65 0.55 -6.44
N SER A 121 -3.43 1.61 -6.34
CA SER A 121 -2.98 2.93 -5.88
C SER A 121 -4.05 3.58 -5.01
N LEU A 122 -3.62 4.38 -4.05
CA LEU A 122 -4.50 5.14 -3.16
C LEU A 122 -4.48 6.62 -3.57
N SER A 123 -5.57 7.33 -3.32
CA SER A 123 -5.64 8.76 -3.66
C SER A 123 -6.79 9.47 -2.94
N LYS A 124 -6.82 10.81 -3.04
CA LYS A 124 -7.93 11.65 -2.57
C LYS A 124 -8.24 11.50 -1.07
N PHE A 125 -7.19 11.39 -0.26
CA PHE A 125 -7.31 11.37 1.19
C PHE A 125 -7.96 12.65 1.72
N SER A 126 -8.93 12.49 2.61
CA SER A 126 -9.64 13.58 3.28
C SER A 126 -10.22 13.09 4.61
N ARG A 127 -10.51 14.01 5.53
CA ARG A 127 -11.18 13.71 6.80
C ARG A 127 -12.68 13.90 6.67
N ALA A 128 -13.43 13.03 7.34
CA ALA A 128 -14.88 13.13 7.47
C ALA A 128 -15.35 12.54 8.81
N VAL A 129 -16.65 12.64 9.07
CA VAL A 129 -17.34 11.98 10.18
C VAL A 129 -18.53 11.24 9.58
N SER A 130 -18.72 9.99 9.97
CA SER A 130 -19.78 9.14 9.43
C SER A 130 -21.16 9.61 9.92
N SER A 131 -22.20 9.32 9.15
CA SER A 131 -23.58 9.73 9.46
C SER A 131 -24.19 8.93 10.62
N ASP A 132 -25.38 9.34 11.05
CA ASP A 132 -26.20 8.60 12.04
C ASP A 132 -26.72 7.25 11.50
N TYR A 133 -26.61 7.00 10.20
CA TYR A 133 -27.04 5.76 9.55
C TYR A 133 -25.85 4.87 9.15
N ALA A 134 -24.64 5.32 9.47
CA ALA A 134 -23.42 4.63 9.16
C ALA A 134 -23.11 3.51 10.16
N ALA A 135 -22.21 2.62 9.76
CA ALA A 135 -21.58 1.64 10.64
C ALA A 135 -20.05 1.82 10.59
N PRO A 136 -19.40 2.21 11.69
CA PRO A 136 -19.97 2.79 12.93
C PRO A 136 -20.56 4.20 12.72
N GLU A 137 -21.55 4.58 13.54
CA GLU A 137 -22.20 5.90 13.52
C GLU A 137 -21.29 7.01 14.10
N ASN A 138 -21.43 8.26 13.63
CA ASN A 138 -20.77 9.45 14.20
C ASN A 138 -19.25 9.34 14.42
N THR A 139 -18.58 8.52 13.61
CA THR A 139 -17.19 8.13 13.82
C THR A 139 -16.26 8.94 12.91
N PRO A 140 -15.21 9.59 13.44
CA PRO A 140 -14.20 10.27 12.62
C PRO A 140 -13.39 9.29 11.79
N TYR A 141 -13.16 9.62 10.51
CA TYR A 141 -12.49 8.71 9.59
C TYR A 141 -11.70 9.43 8.49
N ALA A 142 -10.77 8.70 7.88
CA ALA A 142 -10.09 9.07 6.64
C ALA A 142 -10.82 8.44 5.45
N LYS A 143 -11.28 9.28 4.52
CA LYS A 143 -11.86 8.87 3.24
C LYS A 143 -10.80 8.94 2.14
N PHE A 144 -10.71 7.90 1.33
CA PHE A 144 -9.83 7.86 0.17
C PHE A 144 -10.44 7.02 -0.96
N THR A 145 -9.76 6.99 -2.11
CA THR A 145 -10.15 6.19 -3.27
C THR A 145 -9.08 5.15 -3.55
N ILE A 146 -9.48 3.88 -3.59
CA ILE A 146 -8.67 2.76 -4.04
C ILE A 146 -8.89 2.63 -5.54
N LYS A 147 -7.83 2.74 -6.34
CA LYS A 147 -7.88 2.46 -7.76
C LYS A 147 -7.25 1.10 -8.04
N ILE A 148 -8.02 0.24 -8.68
CA ILE A 148 -7.64 -1.13 -9.02
C ILE A 148 -7.56 -1.21 -10.54
N VAL A 149 -6.42 -1.62 -11.08
CA VAL A 149 -6.22 -1.80 -12.53
C VAL A 149 -5.87 -3.24 -12.80
N ASN A 150 -6.66 -3.94 -13.61
CA ASN A 150 -6.35 -5.29 -14.04
C ASN A 150 -5.49 -5.21 -15.31
N ARG A 151 -4.17 -5.41 -15.18
CA ARG A 151 -3.24 -5.49 -16.32
C ARG A 151 -2.99 -6.91 -16.82
N SER A 152 -3.54 -7.92 -16.13
CA SER A 152 -3.49 -9.31 -16.58
C SER A 152 -4.33 -9.55 -17.83
N ASP A 153 -4.18 -10.74 -18.41
CA ASP A 153 -5.00 -11.25 -19.51
C ASP A 153 -6.27 -11.98 -19.03
N LYS A 154 -6.49 -12.07 -17.72
CA LYS A 154 -7.61 -12.78 -17.09
C LYS A 154 -8.60 -11.82 -16.45
N LYS A 155 -9.74 -12.37 -16.04
CA LYS A 155 -10.72 -11.65 -15.22
C LYS A 155 -10.25 -11.69 -13.76
N VAL A 156 -10.25 -10.54 -13.09
CA VAL A 156 -10.00 -10.43 -11.65
C VAL A 156 -11.34 -10.35 -10.91
N ASP A 157 -11.49 -11.12 -9.84
CA ASP A 157 -12.66 -11.07 -8.97
C ASP A 157 -12.41 -10.06 -7.86
N ALA A 158 -13.04 -8.89 -7.94
CA ALA A 158 -12.80 -7.81 -6.99
C ALA A 158 -13.47 -8.05 -5.64
N SER A 159 -14.37 -9.04 -5.55
CA SER A 159 -14.98 -9.46 -4.28
C SER A 159 -13.99 -10.17 -3.33
N MET A 160 -12.84 -10.59 -3.86
CA MET A 160 -11.78 -11.26 -3.09
C MET A 160 -10.78 -10.29 -2.45
N MET A 161 -10.85 -9.00 -2.79
CA MET A 161 -9.96 -8.00 -2.24
C MET A 161 -10.17 -7.85 -0.74
N THR A 162 -9.11 -7.53 0.00
CA THR A 162 -9.16 -7.21 1.42
C THR A 162 -8.54 -5.84 1.65
N VAL A 163 -9.11 -5.10 2.60
CA VAL A 163 -8.61 -3.79 3.04
C VAL A 163 -8.78 -3.70 4.55
N ASN A 164 -7.67 -3.56 5.27
CA ASN A 164 -7.66 -3.35 6.71
C ASN A 164 -6.94 -2.04 7.05
N CYS A 165 -7.26 -1.49 8.23
CA CYS A 165 -6.76 -0.19 8.64
C CYS A 165 -6.17 -0.27 10.05
N ALA A 166 -5.09 0.46 10.30
CA ALA A 166 -4.59 0.72 11.64
C ALA A 166 -4.18 2.19 11.76
N TYR A 167 -4.23 2.76 12.96
CA TYR A 167 -3.92 4.17 13.18
C TYR A 167 -3.09 4.42 14.44
N GLY A 168 -2.45 5.59 14.45
CA GLY A 168 -1.61 6.06 15.54
C GLY A 168 -0.33 5.26 15.73
N ASP A 169 0.55 5.77 16.59
CA ASP A 169 1.90 5.22 16.78
C ASP A 169 1.88 3.82 17.45
N GLU A 170 0.80 3.51 18.19
CA GLU A 170 0.59 2.21 18.83
C GLU A 170 0.00 1.15 17.89
N GLY A 171 -0.33 1.51 16.63
CA GLY A 171 -0.87 0.57 15.64
C GLY A 171 -2.24 0.01 16.01
N LYS A 172 -3.16 0.86 16.46
CA LYS A 172 -4.53 0.43 16.83
C LYS A 172 -5.30 0.03 15.59
N GLU A 173 -5.91 -1.15 15.61
CA GLU A 173 -6.82 -1.57 14.53
C GLU A 173 -7.97 -0.58 14.40
N GLY A 174 -8.22 -0.13 13.18
CA GLY A 174 -9.28 0.80 12.83
C GLY A 174 -10.39 0.10 12.06
N GLU A 175 -11.63 0.45 12.37
CA GLU A 175 -12.79 -0.12 11.67
C GLU A 175 -12.97 0.49 10.28
N ALA A 176 -13.52 -0.32 9.36
CA ALA A 176 -14.00 0.19 8.07
C ALA A 176 -15.32 0.95 8.26
N ILE A 177 -15.47 2.08 7.58
CA ILE A 177 -16.69 2.89 7.62
C ILE A 177 -17.60 2.52 6.47
N TYR A 178 -18.84 2.16 6.80
CA TYR A 178 -19.93 1.93 5.85
C TYR A 178 -20.98 3.04 6.00
N ASP A 179 -21.20 3.82 4.94
CA ASP A 179 -22.09 4.98 4.92
C ASP A 179 -22.51 5.28 3.46
N ASP A 180 -23.27 6.33 3.21
CA ASP A 180 -23.65 6.75 1.85
C ASP A 180 -22.40 7.01 0.96
N GLY A 181 -22.28 6.22 -0.10
CA GLY A 181 -21.12 6.24 -1.00
C GLY A 181 -19.85 5.62 -0.42
N LEU A 182 -19.98 4.80 0.64
CA LEU A 182 -18.96 3.92 1.21
C LEU A 182 -19.57 2.52 1.37
N ASP A 183 -19.92 1.90 0.25
CA ASP A 183 -20.71 0.66 0.21
C ASP A 183 -19.91 -0.63 0.46
N GLY A 184 -18.64 -0.48 0.87
CA GLY A 184 -17.70 -1.59 0.99
C GLY A 184 -16.98 -1.93 -0.32
N LEU A 185 -16.41 -3.13 -0.36
CA LEU A 185 -15.65 -3.61 -1.51
C LEU A 185 -16.60 -4.05 -2.63
N PRO A 186 -16.19 -3.90 -3.90
CA PRO A 186 -17.06 -4.18 -5.03
C PRO A 186 -17.31 -5.69 -5.20
N ASP A 187 -18.59 -6.09 -5.21
CA ASP A 187 -19.01 -7.44 -5.58
C ASP A 187 -19.14 -7.55 -7.11
N THR A 188 -18.00 -7.49 -7.80
CA THR A 188 -17.95 -7.58 -9.26
C THR A 188 -16.59 -8.07 -9.75
N SER A 189 -16.47 -8.21 -11.07
CA SER A 189 -15.21 -8.58 -11.71
C SER A 189 -14.66 -7.48 -12.60
N ILE A 190 -13.33 -7.39 -12.67
CA ILE A 190 -12.59 -6.47 -13.53
C ILE A 190 -12.07 -7.25 -14.73
N LEU A 191 -12.51 -6.89 -15.93
CA LEU A 191 -11.97 -7.48 -17.17
C LEU A 191 -10.55 -6.97 -17.45
N ALA A 192 -9.78 -7.75 -18.21
CA ALA A 192 -8.44 -7.39 -18.66
C ALA A 192 -8.39 -5.96 -19.25
N GLY A 193 -7.39 -5.19 -18.85
CA GLY A 193 -7.17 -3.80 -19.26
C GLY A 193 -8.17 -2.79 -18.70
N ARG A 194 -9.11 -3.21 -17.85
CA ARG A 194 -10.08 -2.31 -17.19
C ARG A 194 -9.66 -1.98 -15.77
N SER A 195 -10.31 -0.97 -15.22
CA SER A 195 -10.09 -0.52 -13.85
C SER A 195 -11.38 -0.22 -13.11
N LEU A 196 -11.30 -0.23 -11.79
CA LEU A 196 -12.32 0.24 -10.86
C LEU A 196 -11.73 1.30 -9.94
N SER A 197 -12.60 2.16 -9.41
CA SER A 197 -12.27 3.11 -8.36
C SER A 197 -13.31 2.99 -7.27
N VAL A 198 -12.85 2.67 -6.07
CA VAL A 198 -13.69 2.32 -4.93
C VAL A 198 -13.44 3.35 -3.82
N PRO A 199 -14.46 4.10 -3.38
CA PRO A 199 -14.33 4.94 -2.20
C PRO A 199 -14.26 4.04 -0.95
N TRP A 200 -13.31 4.32 -0.06
CA TRP A 200 -13.12 3.60 1.19
C TRP A 200 -12.97 4.57 2.35
N GLY A 201 -13.36 4.12 3.55
CA GLY A 201 -13.23 4.86 4.80
C GLY A 201 -12.58 3.99 5.86
N CYS A 202 -11.49 4.47 6.44
CA CYS A 202 -10.86 3.88 7.62
C CYS A 202 -11.08 4.78 8.82
N GLU A 203 -11.53 4.24 9.95
CA GLU A 203 -11.57 4.95 11.22
C GLU A 203 -10.23 5.66 11.47
N LEU A 204 -10.30 6.93 11.86
CA LEU A 204 -9.14 7.72 12.22
C LEU A 204 -9.57 8.82 13.19
N PRO A 205 -9.40 8.61 14.50
CA PRO A 205 -9.79 9.58 15.52
C PRO A 205 -9.20 10.97 15.27
N LYS A 206 -9.90 12.03 15.71
CA LYS A 206 -9.51 13.45 15.44
C LYS A 206 -8.12 13.84 15.96
N GLY A 207 -7.62 13.12 16.97
CA GLY A 207 -6.30 13.32 17.55
C GLY A 207 -5.16 12.68 16.75
N GLU A 208 -5.49 11.62 16.00
CA GLU A 208 -4.54 10.78 15.27
C GLU A 208 -4.37 11.30 13.85
N ASN A 209 -3.16 11.19 13.29
CA ASN A 209 -2.84 11.64 11.93
C ASN A 209 -2.22 10.54 11.08
N PHE A 210 -1.49 9.63 11.72
CA PHE A 210 -0.86 8.49 11.07
C PHE A 210 -1.89 7.40 10.79
N LEU A 211 -1.88 6.89 9.57
CA LEU A 211 -2.74 5.81 9.12
C LEU A 211 -1.91 4.78 8.35
N GLN A 212 -2.14 3.51 8.66
CA GLN A 212 -1.67 2.34 7.94
C GLN A 212 -2.86 1.70 7.25
N ILE A 213 -2.70 1.35 5.97
CA ILE A 213 -3.71 0.69 5.16
C ILE A 213 -3.08 -0.55 4.55
N GLU A 214 -3.64 -1.69 4.86
CA GLU A 214 -3.24 -2.98 4.34
C GLU A 214 -4.18 -3.39 3.23
N VAL A 215 -3.65 -3.71 2.05
CA VAL A 215 -4.44 -4.09 0.87
C VAL A 215 -3.89 -5.37 0.27
N ALA A 216 -4.79 -6.28 -0.13
CA ALA A 216 -4.45 -7.41 -0.99
C ALA A 216 -5.58 -7.63 -2.01
N PRO A 217 -5.28 -7.83 -3.32
CA PRO A 217 -6.29 -8.00 -4.36
C PRO A 217 -7.03 -9.34 -4.28
N ASP A 218 -6.44 -10.33 -3.63
CA ASP A 218 -7.00 -11.66 -3.38
C ASP A 218 -6.31 -12.31 -2.16
N TYR A 219 -6.76 -13.52 -1.77
CA TYR A 219 -6.21 -14.25 -0.62
C TYR A 219 -4.85 -14.92 -0.87
N GLU A 220 -4.36 -14.95 -2.12
CA GLU A 220 -3.09 -15.58 -2.48
C GLU A 220 -1.95 -14.56 -2.60
N SER A 221 -2.29 -13.29 -2.79
CA SER A 221 -1.37 -12.17 -2.92
C SER A 221 -0.79 -11.75 -1.56
N GLU A 222 0.47 -11.31 -1.58
CA GLU A 222 1.09 -10.69 -0.41
C GLU A 222 0.42 -9.35 -0.10
N THR A 223 0.08 -9.11 1.16
CA THR A 223 -0.52 -7.84 1.59
C THR A 223 0.49 -6.71 1.45
N SER A 224 0.11 -5.66 0.71
CA SER A 224 0.88 -4.42 0.65
C SER A 224 0.44 -3.47 1.76
N ILE A 225 1.41 -2.78 2.37
CA ILE A 225 1.17 -1.86 3.47
C ILE A 225 1.45 -0.44 2.99
N PHE A 226 0.42 0.41 2.99
CA PHE A 226 0.53 1.83 2.73
C PHE A 226 0.51 2.60 4.05
N THR A 227 1.42 3.54 4.23
CA THR A 227 1.51 4.37 5.44
C THR A 227 1.63 5.85 5.09
N GLY A 228 1.21 6.70 6.01
CA GLY A 228 1.38 8.14 5.87
C GLY A 228 0.49 8.95 6.79
N GLU A 229 0.66 10.27 6.73
CA GLU A 229 -0.17 11.21 7.48
C GLU A 229 -1.37 11.70 6.65
N VAL A 230 -2.56 11.66 7.27
CA VAL A 230 -3.77 12.27 6.72
C VAL A 230 -3.98 13.65 7.33
N LYS A 231 -3.83 14.68 6.49
CA LYS A 231 -4.01 16.09 6.85
C LYS A 231 -5.38 16.33 7.49
N LYS A 232 -5.39 17.21 8.50
CA LYS A 232 -6.60 17.62 9.25
C LYS A 232 -7.50 18.54 8.45
#